data_AF-A0A7C2MRY6-F1
#
_entry.id   AF-A0A7C2MRY6-F1
#
_cell.length_a   1.000
_cell.length_b   1.000
_cell.length_c   1.000
_cell.angle_alpha   90.00
_cell.angle_beta   90.00
_cell.angle_gamma   90.00
#
_symmetry.space_group_name_H-M   'P 1'
#
loop_
_entity.id
_entity.type
_entity.pdbx_description
1 polymer ?
#
loop_
_entity_poly.entity_id
_entity_poly.type
_entity_poly.pdbx_seq_one_letter_code
_entity_poly.pdbx_strand_id
1 'polypeptide(L)'
;PFVIGTGPYKFASWEKGKRVVLERNDDYWGPKPPIKTIEWLIIPEASTRLSALLAGDVDFIYAAPAPDLPRLSSDPRIKIITPASNLIMYNVCSISAKRSSSRSQG
;
A
#
# COMPACT_ATOMS: atom_id res chain seq x y z
N PRO A 1 16.60 9.61 15.17
CA PRO A 1 15.44 10.53 15.29
C PRO A 1 14.24 9.78 15.87
N PHE A 2 13.92 10.05 17.14
CA PHE A 2 12.78 9.43 17.83
C PHE A 2 11.50 10.07 17.33
N VAL A 3 10.58 9.26 16.81
CA VAL A 3 9.25 9.71 16.42
C VAL A 3 8.47 9.93 17.72
N ILE A 4 8.27 11.19 18.11
CA ILE A 4 7.51 11.56 19.32
C ILE A 4 6.14 12.05 18.86
N GLY A 5 5.14 11.18 18.98
CA GLY A 5 3.73 11.52 18.77
C GLY A 5 2.92 11.18 20.02
N THR A 6 1.71 11.74 20.12
CA THR A 6 0.77 11.50 21.23
C THR A 6 -0.24 10.39 20.91
N GLY A 7 0.01 9.62 19.85
CA GLY A 7 -0.91 8.60 19.33
C GLY A 7 -0.93 7.29 20.14
N PRO A 8 -1.82 6.35 19.76
CA PRO A 8 -2.00 5.08 20.46
C PRO A 8 -0.90 4.05 20.21
N TYR A 9 0.07 4.34 19.33
CA TYR A 9 1.24 3.50 19.07
C TYR A 9 2.53 4.33 19.13
N LYS A 10 3.60 3.70 19.63
CA LYS A 10 4.96 4.21 19.71
C LYS A 10 5.80 3.53 18.64
N PHE A 11 6.73 4.28 18.05
CA PHE A 11 7.74 3.71 17.18
C PHE A 11 8.71 2.84 17.99
N ALA A 12 8.87 1.57 17.61
CA ALA A 12 9.77 0.64 18.28
C ALA A 12 11.08 0.45 17.50
N SER A 13 10.99 0.12 16.20
CA SER A 13 12.19 -0.08 15.37
C SER A 13 11.93 0.15 13.89
N TRP A 14 13.02 0.36 13.14
CA TRP A 14 13.01 0.44 11.69
C TRP A 14 14.23 -0.24 11.09
N GLU A 15 13.95 -1.26 10.29
CA GLU A 15 14.90 -1.87 9.37
C GLU A 15 14.63 -1.29 7.98
N LYS A 16 15.51 -0.37 7.55
CA LYS A 16 15.33 0.36 6.29
C LYS A 16 15.16 -0.60 5.11
N GLY A 17 14.07 -0.41 4.36
CA GLY A 17 13.72 -1.23 3.20
C GLY A 17 13.14 -2.61 3.53
N LYS A 18 12.99 -2.97 4.80
CA LYS A 18 12.45 -4.27 5.23
C LYS A 18 11.20 -4.15 6.08
N ARG A 19 11.30 -3.48 7.23
CA ARG A 19 10.24 -3.52 8.25
C ARG A 19 10.24 -2.29 9.15
N VAL A 20 9.05 -1.81 9.50
CA VAL A 20 8.83 -0.85 10.60
C VAL A 20 8.00 -1.55 11.68
N VAL A 21 8.42 -1.45 12.94
CA VAL A 21 7.69 -2.01 14.08
C VAL A 21 7.15 -0.89 14.95
N LEU A 22 5.85 -0.98 15.26
CA LEU A 22 5.15 -0.10 16.19
C LEU A 22 4.62 -0.93 17.37
N GLU A 23 4.74 -0.39 18.57
CA GLU A 23 4.20 -1.00 19.78
C GLU A 23 3.09 -0.13 20.34
N ARG A 24 2.06 -0.75 20.92
CA ARG A 24 0.96 0.00 21.54
C ARG A 24 1.49 0.88 22.66
N ASN A 25 0.99 2.10 22.71
CA ASN A 25 1.23 3.00 23.82
C ASN A 25 0.28 2.65 24.98
N ASP A 26 0.76 1.86 25.95
CA ASP A 26 -0.04 1.52 27.13
C ASP A 26 -0.33 2.73 28.05
N ASP A 27 0.35 3.86 27.85
CA ASP A 27 0.10 5.14 28.53
C ASP A 27 -0.79 6.08 27.70
N TYR A 28 -1.36 5.61 26.58
CA TYR A 28 -2.26 6.42 25.76
C TYR A 28 -3.50 6.84 26.55
N TRP A 29 -3.81 8.13 26.47
CA TRP A 29 -4.90 8.78 27.21
C TRP A 29 -6.31 8.38 26.75
N GLY A 30 -6.44 7.81 25.54
CA GLY A 30 -7.71 7.37 24.97
C GLY A 30 -7.92 5.85 25.00
N PRO A 31 -8.93 5.34 24.28
CA PRO A 31 -9.15 3.91 24.15
C PRO A 31 -7.91 3.21 23.58
N LYS A 32 -7.44 2.18 24.29
CA LYS A 32 -6.25 1.41 23.90
C LYS A 32 -6.62 0.43 22.80
N PRO A 33 -5.92 0.43 21.65
CA PRO A 33 -6.15 -0.59 20.63
C PRO A 33 -5.91 -2.00 21.17
N PRO A 34 -6.66 -3.01 20.69
CA PRO A 34 -6.46 -4.39 21.13
C PRO A 34 -5.12 -4.97 20.63
N ILE A 35 -4.62 -4.48 19.48
CA ILE A 35 -3.37 -4.94 18.86
C ILE A 35 -2.19 -4.36 19.65
N LYS A 36 -1.27 -5.25 20.07
CA LYS A 36 -0.08 -4.87 20.85
C LYS A 36 1.07 -4.40 19.98
N THR A 37 1.27 -5.04 18.83
CA THR A 37 2.41 -4.80 17.94
C THR A 37 1.91 -4.76 16.51
N ILE A 38 2.38 -3.78 15.73
CA ILE A 38 2.14 -3.69 14.30
C ILE A 38 3.49 -3.80 13.59
N GLU A 39 3.62 -4.81 12.73
CA GLU A 39 4.76 -4.94 11.84
C GLU A 39 4.37 -4.53 10.41
N TRP A 40 4.95 -3.45 9.92
CA TRP A 40 4.81 -3.01 8.55
C TRP A 40 5.93 -3.59 7.71
N LEU A 41 5.63 -4.64 6.95
CA LEU A 41 6.56 -5.26 6.00
C LEU A 41 6.59 -4.48 4.68
N ILE A 42 7.80 -4.14 4.23
CA ILE A 42 8.02 -3.45 2.96
C ILE A 42 8.21 -4.52 1.87
N ILE A 43 7.10 -4.86 1.21
CA ILE A 43 7.08 -5.81 0.09
C ILE A 43 6.62 -5.03 -1.15
N PRO A 44 7.54 -4.57 -2.03
CA PRO A 44 7.20 -3.73 -3.18
C PRO A 44 6.27 -4.44 -4.18
N GLU A 45 6.46 -5.74 -4.35
CA GLU A 45 5.83 -6.52 -5.42
C GLU A 45 4.43 -6.99 -5.01
N ALA A 46 3.43 -6.61 -5.82
CA ALA A 46 2.02 -6.85 -5.49
C ALA A 46 1.64 -8.34 -5.44
N SER A 47 2.21 -9.16 -6.33
CA SER A 47 2.01 -10.61 -6.34
C SER A 47 2.61 -11.28 -5.10
N THR A 48 3.78 -10.81 -4.65
CA THR A 48 4.43 -11.29 -3.42
C THR A 48 3.60 -10.94 -2.19
N ARG A 49 3.06 -9.71 -2.10
CA ARG A 49 2.12 -9.33 -1.04
C ARG A 49 0.90 -10.24 -1.01
N LEU A 50 0.28 -10.47 -2.17
CA LEU A 50 -0.90 -11.32 -2.25
C LEU A 50 -0.60 -12.76 -1.82
N SER A 51 0.55 -13.30 -2.22
CA SER A 51 0.97 -14.65 -1.83
C SER A 51 1.15 -14.76 -0.31
N ALA A 52 1.78 -13.76 0.32
CA ALA A 52 1.94 -13.71 1.78
C ALA A 52 0.58 -13.66 2.51
N LEU A 53 -0.38 -12.89 2.00
CA LEU A 53 -1.74 -12.85 2.56
C LEU A 53 -2.43 -14.22 2.47
N LEU A 54 -2.34 -14.88 1.31
CA LEU A 54 -2.95 -16.19 1.09
C LEU A 54 -2.30 -17.29 1.92
N ALA A 55 -1.00 -17.16 2.22
CA ALA A 55 -0.25 -18.05 3.10
C ALA A 55 -0.55 -17.82 4.60
N GLY A 56 -1.11 -16.65 4.95
CA GLY A 56 -1.35 -16.24 6.33
C GLY A 56 -0.13 -15.60 7.02
N ASP A 57 0.89 -15.23 6.25
CA ASP A 57 2.09 -14.56 6.76
C ASP A 57 1.83 -13.09 7.13
N VAL A 58 0.78 -12.50 6.55
CA VAL A 58 0.33 -11.13 6.84
C VAL A 58 -1.20 -11.08 6.95
N ASP A 59 -1.70 -10.19 7.82
CA ASP A 59 -3.15 -10.04 8.03
C ASP A 59 -3.82 -9.10 7.01
N PHE A 60 -3.04 -8.21 6.39
CA PHE A 60 -3.54 -7.20 5.46
C PHE A 60 -2.49 -6.81 4.42
N ILE A 61 -2.95 -6.47 3.22
CA ILE A 61 -2.11 -5.90 2.16
C ILE A 61 -2.79 -4.67 1.54
N TYR A 62 -1.95 -3.72 1.13
CA TYR A 62 -2.38 -2.60 0.30
C TYR A 62 -2.17 -2.92 -1.18
N ALA A 63 -3.08 -2.42 -2.03
CA ALA A 63 -3.04 -2.53 -3.49
C ALA A 63 -2.82 -3.98 -3.99
N ALA A 64 -3.85 -4.81 -3.83
CA ALA A 64 -3.89 -6.13 -4.46
C ALA A 64 -3.83 -6.01 -6.00
N PRO A 65 -3.22 -6.97 -6.72
CA PRO A 65 -3.18 -6.94 -8.18
C PRO A 65 -4.58 -6.90 -8.79
N ALA A 66 -4.82 -5.97 -9.73
CA ALA A 66 -6.13 -5.79 -10.36
C ALA A 66 -6.69 -7.07 -11.02
N PRO A 67 -5.89 -7.92 -11.71
CA PRO A 67 -6.39 -9.16 -12.30
C PRO A 67 -6.93 -10.17 -11.28
N ASP A 68 -6.45 -10.12 -10.03
CA ASP A 68 -6.85 -11.06 -8.98
C ASP A 68 -8.13 -10.63 -8.25
N LEU A 69 -8.55 -9.36 -8.36
CA LEU A 69 -9.69 -8.82 -7.63
C LEU A 69 -11.00 -9.62 -7.82
N PRO A 70 -11.38 -10.08 -9.03
CA PRO A 70 -12.59 -10.88 -9.20
C PRO A 70 -12.55 -12.20 -8.41
N ARG A 71 -11.38 -12.87 -8.43
CA ARG A 71 -11.16 -14.13 -7.69
C ARG A 71 -11.21 -13.90 -6.19
N LEU A 72 -10.53 -12.87 -5.71
CA LEU A 72 -10.45 -12.52 -4.29
C LEU A 72 -11.81 -12.07 -3.73
N SER A 73 -12.66 -11.45 -4.56
CA SER A 73 -14.02 -11.04 -4.18
C SER A 73 -14.95 -12.24 -3.92
N SER A 74 -14.60 -13.41 -4.44
CA SER A 74 -15.38 -14.64 -4.28
C SER A 74 -14.86 -15.52 -3.12
N ASP A 75 -13.70 -15.20 -2.54
CA ASP A 75 -13.16 -15.93 -1.39
C ASP A 75 -13.79 -15.40 -0.08
N PRO A 76 -14.54 -16.21 0.68
CA PRO A 76 -15.20 -15.75 1.90
C PRO A 76 -14.23 -15.34 3.02
N ARG A 77 -12.95 -15.71 2.90
CA ARG A 77 -11.90 -15.35 3.86
C ARG A 77 -11.32 -13.96 3.60
N ILE A 78 -11.59 -13.36 2.43
CA ILE A 78 -10.94 -12.12 2.00
C ILE A 78 -11.99 -11.02 1.87
N LYS A 79 -11.73 -9.91 2.55
CA LYS A 79 -12.54 -8.70 2.44
C LYS A 79 -11.77 -7.63 1.66
N ILE A 80 -12.27 -7.27 0.49
CA ILE A 80 -11.75 -6.15 -0.29
C ILE A 80 -12.41 -4.85 0.19
N ILE A 81 -11.60 -3.83 0.45
CA ILE A 81 -12.06 -2.50 0.85
C ILE A 81 -11.53 -1.50 -0.16
N THR A 82 -12.44 -0.82 -0.87
CA THR A 82 -12.12 0.23 -1.85
C THR A 82 -12.76 1.55 -1.40
N PRO A 83 -12.10 2.30 -0.49
CA PRO A 83 -12.61 3.60 -0.05
C PRO A 83 -12.35 4.66 -1.13
N ALA A 84 -13.16 5.73 -1.13
CA ALA A 84 -12.86 6.92 -1.91
C ALA A 84 -11.49 7.46 -1.51
N SER A 85 -10.60 7.66 -2.48
CA SER A 85 -9.26 8.19 -2.26
C SER A 85 -9.18 9.62 -2.76
N ASN A 86 -8.44 10.47 -2.04
CA ASN A 86 -8.13 11.83 -2.48
C ASN A 86 -7.05 11.87 -3.58
N LEU A 87 -6.38 10.73 -3.84
CA LEU A 87 -5.36 10.63 -4.88
C LEU A 87 -6.00 10.45 -6.25
N ILE A 88 -5.87 11.46 -7.11
CA ILE A 88 -6.27 11.38 -8.51
C ILE A 88 -5.04 11.07 -9.36
N MET A 89 -5.05 9.92 -10.04
CA MET A 89 -3.99 9.53 -10.97
C MET A 89 -4.36 9.98 -12.39
N TYR A 90 -3.49 10.77 -13.02
CA TYR A 90 -3.57 11.11 -14.44
C TYR A 90 -2.41 10.46 -15.19
N ASN A 91 -2.71 9.78 -16.29
CA ASN A 91 -1.69 9.35 -17.24
C ASN A 91 -1.54 10.44 -18.31
N VAL A 92 -0.35 11.01 -18.44
CA VAL A 92 -0.05 11.96 -19.51
C VAL A 92 0.59 11.21 -20.66
N CYS A 93 -0.11 11.13 -21.79
CA CYS A 93 0.44 10.60 -23.04
C CYS A 93 0.78 11.78 -23.96
N SER A 94 2.05 11.91 -24.34
CA SER A 94 2.45 12.83 -25.40
C SER A 94 2.29 12.14 -26.76
N ILE A 95 1.34 12.61 -27.57
CA ILE A 95 1.15 12.12 -28.93
C ILE A 95 1.84 13.11 -29.88
N SER A 96 3.05 12.77 -30.33
CA SER A 96 3.70 13.48 -31.43
C SER A 96 3.35 12.81 -32.75
N ALA A 97 2.38 13.37 -33.48
CA ALA A 97 2.22 13.05 -34.89
C ALA A 97 3.38 13.73 -35.65
N LYS A 98 4.29 12.96 -36.24
CA LYS A 98 5.26 13.50 -37.21
C LYS A 98 4.47 14.18 -38.32
N ARG A 99 4.50 15.51 -38.35
CA ARG A 99 3.98 16.30 -39.46
C ARG A 99 4.87 15.97 -40.67
N SER A 100 4.35 15.16 -41.59
CA SER A 100 4.97 14.90 -42.88
C SER A 100 5.16 16.23 -43.61
N SER A 101 6.38 16.78 -43.58
CA SER A 101 6.77 17.90 -44.44
C SER A 101 6.93 17.36 -45.86
N SER A 102 5.88 17.47 -46.66
CA SER A 102 5.96 17.28 -48.11
C SER A 102 6.90 18.35 -48.70
N ARG A 103 7.94 17.88 -49.38
CA ARG A 103 8.72 18.62 -50.37
C ARG A 103 7.81 19.43 -51.30
N SER A 104 8.06 20.72 -51.40
CA SER A 104 8.11 21.44 -52.69
C SER A 104 8.69 22.85 -52.46
N GLN A 105 10.00 22.99 -52.61
CA GLN A 105 10.57 24.23 -53.16
C GLN A 105 11.35 23.79 -54.38
N GLY A 106 10.88 24.25 -55.54
CA GLY A 106 11.67 24.31 -56.77
C GLY A 106 12.58 25.53 -56.77
#